data_AF-A0ABD1PRF0-F1
#
_entry.id   AF-A0ABD1PRF0-F1
#
_cell.length_a   1.000
_cell.length_b   1.000
_cell.length_c   1.000
_cell.angle_alpha   90.00
_cell.angle_beta   90.00
_cell.angle_gamma   90.00
#
_symmetry.space_group_name_H-M   'P 1'
#
loop_
_entity.id
_entity.type
_entity.pdbx_description
1 polymer ?
#
loop_
_entity_poly.entity_id
_entity_poly.type
_entity_poly.pdbx_seq_one_letter_code
_entity_poly.pdbx_strand_id
1 'polypeptide(L)'
;MRFSATVAASPPAPVITTSRRRKSSPPVTVENDIDHHMSQLELFSHVHMTNHGLGNFIDIKSKIVHDKYKASIEFKYGIDGDDQPEFDPDSWINAVNGPSKGRIYGFGPRQHVAHVLGTPASPRCSILAHDIMSNGDVNKLKSELSSARNTIEENNERIDNLTVRLERF
;
A
#
# COMPACT_ATOMS: atom_id res chain seq x y z
N MET A 1 -56.42 -4.13 78.87
CA MET A 1 -55.83 -2.83 78.52
C MET A 1 -55.03 -3.02 77.25
N ARG A 2 -55.33 -2.25 76.19
CA ARG A 2 -54.82 -2.43 74.83
C ARG A 2 -53.42 -1.84 74.71
N PHE A 3 -52.47 -2.61 74.19
CA PHE A 3 -51.14 -2.11 73.83
C PHE A 3 -51.24 -1.37 72.50
N SER A 4 -50.97 -0.06 72.51
CA SER A 4 -50.80 0.73 71.29
C SER A 4 -49.40 0.47 70.72
N ALA A 5 -49.32 -0.24 69.60
CA ALA A 5 -48.10 -0.38 68.83
C ALA A 5 -47.95 0.83 67.89
N THR A 6 -47.05 1.75 68.22
CA THR A 6 -46.63 2.83 67.33
C THR A 6 -45.75 2.25 66.24
N VAL A 7 -46.27 2.16 65.02
CA VAL A 7 -45.50 1.83 63.81
C VAL A 7 -44.55 2.99 63.51
N ALA A 8 -43.26 2.78 63.73
CA ALA A 8 -42.22 3.71 63.29
C ALA A 8 -42.10 3.62 61.76
N ALA A 9 -42.56 4.66 61.08
CA ALA A 9 -42.41 4.81 59.64
C ALA A 9 -40.93 4.92 59.27
N SER A 10 -40.45 4.01 58.43
CA SER A 10 -39.12 4.04 57.83
C SER A 10 -39.00 5.23 56.87
N PRO A 11 -37.91 6.02 56.90
CA PRO A 11 -37.74 7.10 55.93
C PRO A 11 -37.46 6.52 54.53
N PRO A 12 -38.02 7.10 53.46
CA PRO A 12 -37.72 6.65 52.10
C PRO A 12 -36.25 6.94 51.75
N ALA A 13 -35.57 5.94 51.21
CA ALA A 13 -34.21 6.04 50.70
C ALA A 13 -34.11 7.11 49.59
N PRO A 14 -32.97 7.84 49.46
CA PRO A 14 -32.78 8.82 48.41
C PRO A 14 -32.75 8.13 47.04
N VAL A 15 -33.65 8.55 46.15
CA VAL A 15 -33.64 8.20 44.73
C VAL A 15 -32.39 8.82 44.11
N ILE A 16 -31.33 8.02 43.93
CA ILE A 16 -30.19 8.41 43.11
C ILE A 16 -30.62 8.29 41.65
N THR A 17 -31.12 9.38 41.09
CA THR A 17 -31.30 9.52 39.65
C THR A 17 -29.93 9.61 39.01
N THR A 18 -29.33 8.47 38.66
CA THR A 18 -28.21 8.44 37.72
C THR A 18 -28.74 8.82 36.34
N SER A 19 -28.82 10.12 36.09
CA SER A 19 -28.97 10.64 34.74
C SER A 19 -27.68 10.33 33.98
N ARG A 20 -27.64 9.13 33.38
CA ARG A 20 -26.63 8.74 32.39
C ARG A 20 -26.93 9.54 31.14
N ARG A 21 -26.63 10.84 31.18
CA ARG A 21 -26.50 11.68 30.00
C ARG A 21 -25.36 11.07 29.21
N ARG A 22 -25.69 10.19 28.27
CA ARG A 22 -24.82 9.88 27.15
C ARG A 22 -24.48 11.25 26.57
N LYS A 23 -23.25 11.72 26.80
CA LYS A 23 -22.66 12.74 25.94
C LYS A 23 -22.74 12.10 24.56
N SER A 24 -23.76 12.48 23.80
CA SER A 24 -23.75 12.33 22.36
C SER A 24 -22.54 13.12 21.93
N SER A 25 -21.44 12.40 21.71
CA SER A 25 -20.33 12.94 20.96
C SER A 25 -20.92 13.54 19.68
N PRO A 26 -20.51 14.75 19.27
CA PRO A 26 -20.92 15.26 17.98
C PRO A 26 -20.55 14.22 16.92
N PRO A 27 -21.32 14.10 15.82
CA PRO A 27 -20.84 13.38 14.65
C PRO A 27 -19.49 14.01 14.32
N VAL A 28 -18.41 13.23 14.45
CA VAL A 28 -17.14 13.65 13.87
C VAL A 28 -17.38 13.55 12.38
N THR A 29 -17.74 14.69 11.80
CA THR A 29 -17.71 14.90 10.36
C THR A 29 -16.26 14.70 9.96
N VAL A 30 -15.93 13.50 9.49
CA VAL A 30 -14.66 13.20 8.83
C VAL A 30 -14.81 13.67 7.38
N GLU A 31 -14.96 14.98 7.23
CA GLU A 31 -14.87 15.66 5.95
C GLU A 31 -13.83 16.76 6.16
N ASN A 32 -12.80 16.79 5.30
CA ASN A 32 -11.57 17.60 5.35
C ASN A 32 -10.47 16.91 6.20
N ASP A 33 -9.43 16.27 5.66
CA ASP A 33 -8.57 16.62 4.52
C ASP A 33 -8.12 15.35 3.75
N ILE A 34 -8.55 15.18 2.49
CA ILE A 34 -8.12 14.06 1.61
C ILE A 34 -7.07 14.57 0.61
N ASP A 35 -6.18 15.44 1.06
CA ASP A 35 -4.96 15.81 0.30
C ASP A 35 -3.70 15.17 0.92
N HIS A 36 -3.87 14.35 1.97
CA HIS A 36 -2.78 13.52 2.47
C HIS A 36 -2.75 12.18 1.71
N HIS A 37 -1.82 12.09 0.77
CA HIS A 37 -1.52 10.86 0.06
C HIS A 37 -0.90 9.85 1.03
N MET A 38 -1.74 8.98 1.59
CA MET A 38 -1.30 7.98 2.57
C MET A 38 -0.46 6.91 1.89
N SER A 39 0.67 6.57 2.49
CA SER A 39 1.48 5.44 2.04
C SER A 39 0.69 4.12 2.10
N GLN A 40 1.12 3.11 1.32
CA GLN A 40 0.49 1.80 1.37
C GLN A 40 0.48 1.20 2.80
N LEU A 41 1.51 1.48 3.59
CA LEU A 41 1.63 0.99 4.96
C LEU A 41 0.60 1.65 5.88
N GLU A 42 0.37 2.96 5.74
CA GLU A 42 -0.65 3.71 6.49
C GLU A 42 -2.06 3.27 6.09
N LEU A 43 -2.31 3.12 4.80
CA LEU A 43 -3.58 2.59 4.30
C LEU A 43 -3.86 1.20 4.87
N PHE A 44 -2.84 0.33 4.87
CA PHE A 44 -2.97 -1.01 5.40
C PHE A 44 -3.26 -1.00 6.91
N SER A 45 -2.54 -0.18 7.68
CA SER A 45 -2.78 0.00 9.11
C SER A 45 -4.18 0.56 9.39
N HIS A 46 -4.64 1.51 8.59
CA HIS A 46 -5.98 2.09 8.70
C HIS A 46 -7.09 1.04 8.54
N VAL A 47 -6.91 0.08 7.62
CA VAL A 47 -7.90 -0.97 7.32
C VAL A 47 -7.80 -2.17 8.24
N HIS A 48 -6.58 -2.55 8.64
CA HIS A 48 -6.32 -3.79 9.38
C HIS A 48 -6.08 -3.60 10.89
N MET A 49 -6.12 -2.37 11.40
CA MET A 49 -6.04 -2.09 12.83
C MET A 49 -7.34 -1.50 13.36
N THR A 50 -7.63 -1.76 14.63
CA THR A 50 -8.74 -1.09 15.32
C THR A 50 -8.47 0.42 15.44
N ASN A 51 -9.53 1.22 15.52
CA ASN A 51 -9.44 2.69 15.59
C ASN A 51 -8.59 3.29 14.44
N HIS A 52 -8.72 2.76 13.22
CA HIS A 52 -8.17 3.40 12.03
C HIS A 52 -6.63 3.60 12.05
N GLY A 53 -5.88 2.62 12.56
CA GLY A 53 -4.41 2.64 12.58
C GLY A 53 -3.77 2.92 13.96
N LEU A 54 -4.56 3.31 14.97
CA LEU A 54 -4.05 3.64 16.31
C LEU A 54 -4.19 2.50 17.34
N GLY A 55 -4.91 1.44 16.98
CA GLY A 55 -5.23 0.33 17.87
C GLY A 55 -4.36 -0.91 17.64
N ASN A 56 -4.93 -2.08 17.88
CA ASN A 56 -4.27 -3.37 17.63
C ASN A 56 -4.65 -3.89 16.25
N PHE A 57 -3.77 -4.69 15.65
CA PHE A 57 -4.12 -5.45 14.44
C PHE A 57 -5.31 -6.38 14.73
N ILE A 58 -6.26 -6.39 13.79
CA ILE A 58 -7.47 -7.20 13.85
C ILE A 58 -7.13 -8.70 13.69
N ASP A 59 -6.06 -9.00 12.95
CA ASP A 59 -5.59 -10.35 12.68
C ASP A 59 -4.07 -10.49 12.88
N ILE A 60 -3.62 -11.67 13.31
CA ILE A 60 -2.20 -11.95 13.52
C ILE A 60 -1.43 -11.87 12.19
N LYS A 61 -2.08 -12.25 11.08
CA LYS A 61 -1.48 -12.21 9.75
C LYS A 61 -1.18 -10.79 9.30
N SER A 62 -2.10 -9.84 9.47
CA SER A 62 -1.84 -8.45 9.12
C SER A 62 -0.69 -7.85 9.92
N LYS A 63 -0.59 -8.16 11.23
CA LYS A 63 0.59 -7.77 12.02
C LYS A 63 1.89 -8.29 11.41
N ILE A 64 1.95 -9.59 11.08
CA ILE A 64 3.15 -10.19 10.48
C ILE A 64 3.50 -9.54 9.13
N VAL A 65 2.50 -9.30 8.28
CA VAL A 65 2.69 -8.67 6.97
C VAL A 65 3.18 -7.24 7.14
N HIS A 66 2.56 -6.46 8.03
CA HIS A 66 2.95 -5.10 8.33
C HIS A 66 4.41 -5.02 8.80
N ASP A 67 4.78 -5.81 9.79
CA ASP A 67 6.14 -5.80 10.36
C ASP A 67 7.18 -6.23 9.31
N LYS A 68 6.88 -7.24 8.50
CA LYS A 68 7.76 -7.67 7.40
C LYS A 68 7.93 -6.61 6.32
N TYR A 69 6.83 -5.98 5.91
CA TYR A 69 6.89 -4.96 4.87
C TYR A 69 7.66 -3.74 5.37
N LYS A 70 7.34 -3.25 6.57
CA LYS A 70 8.07 -2.17 7.22
C LYS A 70 9.58 -2.46 7.29
N ALA A 71 9.96 -3.63 7.78
CA ALA A 71 11.37 -4.03 7.84
C ALA A 71 12.02 -4.13 6.45
N SER A 72 11.31 -4.62 5.43
CA SER A 72 11.83 -4.68 4.06
C SER A 72 12.04 -3.30 3.45
N ILE A 73 11.15 -2.36 3.74
CA ILE A 73 11.22 -0.99 3.25
C ILE A 73 12.38 -0.26 3.93
N GLU A 74 12.47 -0.33 5.26
CA GLU A 74 13.58 0.24 6.03
C GLU A 74 14.93 -0.33 5.60
N PHE A 75 14.99 -1.63 5.27
CA PHE A 75 16.20 -2.26 4.76
C PHE A 75 16.61 -1.75 3.37
N LYS A 76 15.64 -1.48 2.49
CA LYS A 76 15.88 -1.14 1.08
C LYS A 76 16.13 0.36 0.86
N TYR A 77 15.41 1.21 1.61
CA TYR A 77 15.42 2.67 1.43
C TYR A 77 16.01 3.42 2.63
N GLY A 78 16.36 2.72 3.71
CA GLY A 78 16.77 3.34 4.96
C GLY A 78 15.57 3.77 5.81
N ILE A 79 15.87 4.27 7.02
CA ILE A 79 14.84 4.70 7.99
C ILE A 79 14.18 6.02 7.57
N ASP A 80 14.96 6.90 6.92
CA ASP A 80 14.52 8.26 6.59
C ASP A 80 13.69 8.32 5.29
N GLY A 81 13.83 7.34 4.40
CA GLY A 81 12.88 7.09 3.31
C GLY A 81 12.76 8.18 2.26
N ASP A 82 13.75 9.08 2.11
CA ASP A 82 13.70 10.20 1.15
C ASP A 82 13.49 9.73 -0.31
N ASP A 83 14.02 8.55 -0.66
CA ASP A 83 13.86 7.91 -1.97
C ASP A 83 12.81 6.78 -1.98
N GLN A 84 12.02 6.65 -0.90
CA GLN A 84 11.06 5.56 -0.76
C GLN A 84 9.83 5.83 -1.66
N PRO A 85 9.48 4.91 -2.57
CA PRO A 85 8.22 5.01 -3.29
C PRO A 85 7.04 4.84 -2.31
N GLU A 86 5.90 5.43 -2.66
CA GLU A 86 4.66 5.26 -1.90
C GLU A 86 4.27 3.77 -1.74
N PHE A 87 4.57 2.97 -2.77
CA PHE A 87 4.34 1.53 -2.78
C PHE A 87 5.47 0.78 -3.49
N ASP A 88 6.04 -0.21 -2.81
CA ASP A 88 6.98 -1.17 -3.39
C ASP A 88 6.31 -2.55 -3.54
N PRO A 89 5.90 -2.94 -4.76
CA PRO A 89 5.18 -4.19 -4.98
C PRO A 89 6.02 -5.42 -4.67
N ASP A 90 7.34 -5.39 -4.89
CA ASP A 90 8.21 -6.53 -4.66
C ASP A 90 8.37 -6.79 -3.16
N SER A 91 8.63 -5.73 -2.40
CA SER A 91 8.68 -5.79 -0.94
C SER A 91 7.35 -6.23 -0.35
N TRP A 92 6.22 -5.79 -0.90
CA TRP A 92 4.89 -6.19 -0.45
C TRP A 92 4.63 -7.69 -0.68
N ILE A 93 4.93 -8.18 -1.89
CA ILE A 93 4.74 -9.59 -2.26
C ILE A 93 5.59 -10.50 -1.38
N ASN A 94 6.83 -10.10 -1.10
CA ASN A 94 7.69 -10.83 -0.18
C ASN A 94 7.12 -10.84 1.24
N ALA A 95 6.59 -9.72 1.73
CA ALA A 95 5.98 -9.64 3.06
C ALA A 95 4.75 -10.56 3.21
N VAL A 96 3.93 -10.68 2.17
CA VAL A 96 2.73 -11.55 2.16
C VAL A 96 3.01 -13.02 1.83
N ASN A 97 4.29 -13.39 1.62
CA ASN A 97 4.75 -14.70 1.15
C ASN A 97 4.17 -15.11 -0.23
N GLY A 98 4.07 -14.15 -1.14
CA GLY A 98 3.63 -14.39 -2.51
C GLY A 98 2.11 -14.45 -2.70
N PRO A 99 1.66 -14.59 -3.97
CA PRO A 99 0.25 -14.70 -4.29
C PRO A 99 -0.36 -16.02 -3.81
N SER A 100 -1.58 -15.97 -3.27
CA SER A 100 -2.38 -17.15 -2.97
C SER A 100 -3.57 -17.22 -3.92
N LYS A 101 -3.69 -18.31 -4.69
CA LYS A 101 -4.76 -18.51 -5.69
C LYS A 101 -4.90 -17.32 -6.68
N GLY A 102 -3.76 -16.76 -7.12
CA GLY A 102 -3.73 -15.62 -8.05
C GLY A 102 -4.13 -14.28 -7.43
N ARG A 103 -4.18 -14.19 -6.10
CA ARG A 103 -4.54 -12.97 -5.36
C ARG A 103 -3.45 -12.60 -4.38
N ILE A 104 -3.23 -11.30 -4.21
CA ILE A 104 -2.30 -10.76 -3.22
C ILE A 104 -3.12 -10.38 -1.99
N TYR A 105 -2.60 -10.73 -0.81
CA TYR A 105 -3.22 -10.32 0.44
C TYR A 105 -3.24 -8.79 0.58
N GLY A 106 -4.36 -8.23 1.07
CA GLY A 106 -4.57 -6.79 1.15
C GLY A 106 -5.10 -6.14 -0.13
N PHE A 107 -5.17 -6.88 -1.26
CA PHE A 107 -5.75 -6.39 -2.51
C PHE A 107 -7.14 -6.96 -2.76
N GLY A 108 -8.03 -6.12 -3.29
CA GLY A 108 -9.40 -6.52 -3.60
C GLY A 108 -9.44 -7.59 -4.71
N PRO A 109 -10.55 -8.34 -4.84
CA PRO A 109 -10.68 -9.40 -5.83
C PRO A 109 -10.58 -8.94 -7.30
N ARG A 110 -10.60 -7.62 -7.55
CA ARG A 110 -10.43 -7.01 -8.87
C ARG A 110 -8.98 -6.64 -9.20
N GLN A 111 -8.09 -6.58 -8.21
CA GLN A 111 -6.66 -6.31 -8.42
C GLN A 111 -5.92 -7.63 -8.57
N HIS A 112 -5.62 -7.96 -9.83
CA HIS A 112 -4.83 -9.15 -10.16
C HIS A 112 -3.35 -8.91 -9.89
N VAL A 113 -2.61 -9.96 -9.53
CA VAL A 113 -1.16 -9.94 -9.25
C VAL A 113 -0.37 -9.23 -10.36
N ALA A 114 -0.79 -9.41 -11.61
CA ALA A 114 -0.14 -8.79 -12.77
C ALA A 114 -0.15 -7.25 -12.73
N HIS A 115 -1.24 -6.65 -12.23
CA HIS A 115 -1.35 -5.19 -12.10
C HIS A 115 -0.42 -4.65 -11.00
N VAL A 116 -0.20 -5.45 -9.95
CA VAL A 116 0.69 -5.08 -8.84
C VAL A 116 2.16 -5.22 -9.25
N LEU A 117 2.49 -6.24 -10.04
CA LEU A 117 3.85 -6.51 -10.51
C LEU A 117 4.28 -5.73 -11.76
N GLY A 118 3.43 -4.85 -12.30
CA GLY A 118 3.71 -4.16 -13.57
C GLY A 118 3.91 -5.12 -14.75
N THR A 119 3.49 -6.38 -14.63
CA THR A 119 3.52 -7.33 -15.74
C THR A 119 2.28 -7.07 -16.59
N PRO A 120 2.41 -6.93 -17.92
CA PRO A 120 1.25 -6.68 -18.76
C PRO A 120 0.30 -7.86 -18.62
N ALA A 121 -0.77 -7.66 -17.84
CA ALA A 121 -1.90 -8.56 -17.85
C ALA A 121 -2.38 -8.59 -19.31
N SER A 122 -2.57 -9.80 -19.83
CA SER A 122 -3.19 -10.02 -21.14
C SER A 122 -4.39 -9.06 -21.30
N PRO A 123 -4.67 -8.47 -22.49
CA PRO A 123 -5.49 -7.27 -22.70
C PRO A 123 -6.99 -7.36 -22.31
N ARG A 124 -7.39 -8.37 -21.55
CA ARG A 124 -8.76 -8.64 -21.14
C ARG A 124 -8.96 -8.33 -19.67
N CYS A 125 -8.76 -7.07 -19.27
CA CYS A 125 -9.48 -6.46 -18.14
C CYS A 125 -9.17 -4.97 -18.10
N SER A 126 -10.16 -4.16 -18.42
CA SER A 126 -10.08 -2.72 -18.62
C SER A 126 -10.36 -1.93 -17.34
N ILE A 127 -9.82 -0.70 -17.34
CA ILE A 127 -10.21 0.51 -16.60
C ILE A 127 -9.59 0.67 -15.19
N LEU A 128 -8.40 1.30 -15.13
CA LEU A 128 -8.19 2.66 -14.62
C LEU A 128 -6.93 3.21 -15.32
N ALA A 129 -7.13 4.17 -16.22
CA ALA A 129 -6.08 4.79 -16.99
C ALA A 129 -5.55 6.02 -16.24
N HIS A 130 -4.27 5.98 -15.87
CA HIS A 130 -3.35 7.10 -16.09
C HIS A 130 -1.99 6.49 -16.42
N ASP A 131 -1.40 6.98 -17.51
CA ASP A 131 -0.07 6.67 -18.05
C ASP A 131 0.10 5.34 -18.80
N ILE A 132 -0.72 5.17 -19.84
CA ILE A 132 -0.28 4.41 -21.02
C ILE A 132 0.67 5.35 -21.78
N MET A 133 1.98 5.11 -21.64
CA MET A 133 3.00 5.72 -22.49
C MET A 133 2.55 5.64 -23.96
N SER A 134 2.52 6.78 -24.63
CA SER A 134 2.08 6.91 -26.00
C SER A 134 2.85 5.95 -26.91
N ASN A 135 2.15 5.20 -27.77
CA ASN A 135 2.78 4.34 -28.79
C ASN A 135 3.81 5.10 -29.66
N GLY A 136 3.75 6.43 -29.70
CA GLY A 136 4.75 7.29 -30.35
C GLY A 136 6.15 7.16 -29.72
N ASP A 137 6.24 7.04 -28.40
CA ASP A 137 7.52 7.00 -27.68
C ASP A 137 8.24 5.68 -27.89
N VAL A 138 7.49 4.56 -27.95
CA VAL A 138 8.05 3.23 -28.24
C VAL A 138 8.62 3.16 -29.65
N ASN A 139 7.96 3.76 -30.63
CA ASN A 139 8.45 3.77 -32.02
C ASN A 139 9.68 4.68 -32.17
N LYS A 140 9.73 5.80 -31.46
CA LYS A 140 10.89 6.69 -31.41
C LYS A 140 12.11 5.97 -30.79
N LEU A 141 11.93 5.32 -29.64
CA LEU A 141 12.99 4.53 -29.00
C LEU A 141 13.46 3.38 -29.89
N LYS A 142 12.57 2.70 -30.61
CA LYS A 142 12.96 1.67 -31.59
C LYS A 142 13.80 2.23 -32.73
N SER A 143 13.47 3.42 -33.23
CA SER A 143 14.25 4.07 -34.29
C SER A 143 15.64 4.49 -33.81
N GLU A 144 15.75 5.02 -32.59
CA GLU A 144 17.03 5.39 -31.97
C GLU A 144 17.91 4.15 -31.71
N LEU A 145 17.32 3.06 -31.20
CA LEU A 145 18.03 1.80 -30.96
C LEU A 145 18.57 1.18 -32.27
N SER A 146 17.79 1.23 -33.34
CA SER A 146 18.22 0.75 -34.67
C SER A 146 19.34 1.61 -35.24
N SER A 147 19.27 2.93 -35.06
CA SER A 147 20.34 3.84 -35.48
C SER A 147 21.64 3.56 -34.73
N ALA A 148 21.58 3.43 -33.40
CA ALA A 148 22.75 3.15 -32.56
C ALA A 148 23.41 1.82 -32.92
N ARG A 149 22.60 0.79 -33.22
CA ARG A 149 23.09 -0.53 -33.65
C ARG A 149 23.91 -0.44 -34.94
N ASN A 150 23.41 0.27 -35.94
CA ASN A 150 24.11 0.42 -37.21
C ASN A 150 25.44 1.16 -37.05
N THR A 151 25.48 2.21 -36.19
CA THR A 151 26.72 2.94 -35.91
C THR A 151 27.78 2.07 -35.23
N ILE A 152 27.37 1.16 -34.34
CA ILE A 152 28.29 0.21 -33.70
C ILE A 152 28.86 -0.77 -34.73
N GLU A 153 28.01 -1.27 -35.63
CA GLU A 153 28.41 -2.21 -36.69
C GLU A 153 29.42 -1.58 -37.65
N GLU A 154 29.19 -0.34 -38.11
CA GLU A 154 30.14 0.40 -38.95
C GLU A 154 31.47 0.65 -38.22
N ASN A 155 31.44 0.98 -36.93
CA ASN A 155 32.65 1.19 -36.15
C ASN A 155 33.44 -0.11 -35.98
N ASN A 156 32.77 -1.25 -35.82
CA ASN A 156 33.45 -2.55 -35.74
C ASN A 156 34.17 -2.88 -37.06
N GLU A 157 33.53 -2.66 -38.22
CA GLU A 157 34.18 -2.87 -39.52
C GLU A 157 35.41 -1.98 -39.72
N ARG A 158 35.35 -0.72 -39.25
CA ARG A 158 36.49 0.20 -39.29
C ARG A 158 37.64 -0.30 -38.41
N ILE A 159 37.33 -0.81 -37.22
CA ILE A 159 38.33 -1.39 -36.31
C ILE A 159 38.97 -2.63 -36.93
N ASP A 160 38.18 -3.52 -37.53
CA ASP A 160 38.69 -4.73 -38.20
C ASP A 160 39.62 -4.37 -39.37
N ASN A 161 39.26 -3.37 -40.17
CA ASN A 161 40.11 -2.90 -41.27
C ASN A 161 41.44 -2.32 -40.79
N LEU A 162 41.41 -1.52 -39.71
CA LEU A 162 42.62 -0.96 -39.11
C LEU A 162 43.52 -2.05 -38.52
N THR A 163 42.92 -3.06 -37.89
CA THR A 163 43.63 -4.24 -37.37
C THR A 163 44.39 -4.94 -38.50
N VAL A 164 43.72 -5.25 -39.61
CA VAL A 164 44.36 -5.89 -40.78
C VAL A 164 45.50 -5.04 -41.37
N ARG A 165 45.37 -3.70 -41.35
CA ARG A 165 46.42 -2.80 -41.85
C ARG A 165 47.65 -2.75 -40.94
N LEU A 166 47.48 -2.89 -39.62
CA LEU A 166 48.59 -2.92 -38.67
C LEU A 166 49.35 -4.25 -38.70
N GLU A 167 48.67 -5.37 -38.94
CA GLU A 167 49.31 -6.70 -39.07
C GLU A 167 50.12 -6.90 -40.36
N ARG A 168 50.06 -5.95 -41.31
CA ARG A 168 50.80 -5.98 -42.58
C ARG A 168 52.11 -5.18 -42.58
N PHE A 169 52.51 -4.63 -41.43
CA PHE A 169 53.83 -4.02 -41.20
C PHE A 169 54.65 -4.90 -40.25
#